data_AF-A0A0U3IMN1-F1
#
_entry.id   AF-A0A0U3IMN1-F1
#
_cell.length_a   1.000
_cell.length_b   1.000
_cell.length_c   1.000
_cell.angle_alpha   90.00
_cell.angle_beta   90.00
_cell.angle_gamma   90.00
#
_symmetry.space_group_name_H-M   'P 1'
#
loop_
_entity.id
_entity.type
_entity.pdbx_description
1 polymer ?
#
loop_
_entity_poly.entity_id
_entity_poly.type
_entity_poly.pdbx_seq_one_letter_code
_entity_poly.pdbx_strand_id
1 'polypeptide(L)'
;MKKLFLYLTLLSVIFILLLKSMYYWPESKIKHSAFVFTYSDQFIEAMRATEDAGYVSIQWHEKSPQGDESSVAWEAGEPKYKKVIKPDLSKIIGPYRETGLQSLWLQHYQGTWLIRKAFSYKDENGTGEGIYAFGTVNPKDVCLPNTQCVDHLFGQWHVIKN
;
A
#
# COMPACT_ATOMS: atom_id res chain seq x y z
N MET A 1 -17.62 37.68 6.71
CA MET A 1 -16.50 36.88 7.26
C MET A 1 -16.96 35.69 8.11
N LYS A 2 -17.80 35.85 9.16
CA LYS A 2 -18.25 34.71 10.01
C LYS A 2 -18.94 33.55 9.26
N LYS A 3 -19.83 33.84 8.30
CA LYS A 3 -20.50 32.81 7.48
C LYS A 3 -19.53 32.02 6.59
N LEU A 4 -18.55 32.72 5.98
CA LEU A 4 -17.53 32.09 5.13
C LEU A 4 -16.64 31.13 5.95
N PHE A 5 -16.23 31.55 7.14
CA PHE A 5 -15.48 30.70 8.06
C PHE A 5 -16.29 29.46 8.46
N LEU A 6 -17.58 29.63 8.76
CA LEU A 6 -18.49 28.51 9.05
C LEU A 6 -18.58 27.52 7.87
N TYR A 7 -18.77 28.00 6.64
CA TYR A 7 -18.81 27.13 5.46
C TYR A 7 -17.50 26.39 5.23
N LEU A 8 -16.35 27.06 5.39
CA LEU A 8 -15.03 26.42 5.26
C LEU A 8 -14.83 25.34 6.33
N THR A 9 -15.18 25.62 7.58
CA THR A 9 -15.10 24.62 8.66
C THR A 9 -16.01 23.42 8.38
N LEU A 10 -17.25 23.64 7.95
CA LEU A 10 -18.17 22.56 7.61
C LEU A 10 -17.65 21.73 6.43
N LEU A 11 -17.11 22.38 5.41
CA LEU A 11 -16.51 21.71 4.25
C LEU A 11 -15.32 20.83 4.68
N SER A 12 -14.47 21.34 5.59
CA SER A 12 -13.32 20.58 6.10
C SER A 12 -13.75 19.34 6.90
N VAL A 13 -14.81 19.46 7.72
CA VAL A 13 -15.35 18.33 8.49
C VAL A 13 -15.93 17.28 7.55
N ILE A 14 -16.71 17.70 6.54
CA ILE A 14 -17.25 16.80 5.52
C ILE A 14 -16.10 16.10 4.79
N PHE A 15 -15.05 16.82 4.42
CA PHE A 15 -13.89 16.25 3.73
C PHE A 15 -13.16 15.19 4.60
N ILE A 16 -12.93 15.48 5.88
CA ILE A 16 -12.31 14.53 6.82
C ILE A 16 -13.18 13.26 6.98
N LEU A 17 -14.50 13.44 7.08
CA LEU A 17 -15.44 12.31 7.17
C LEU A 17 -15.44 11.47 5.89
N LEU A 18 -15.38 12.10 4.72
CA LEU A 18 -15.28 11.40 3.44
C LEU A 18 -14.01 10.55 3.36
N LEU A 19 -12.85 11.10 3.74
CA LEU A 19 -11.58 10.36 3.78
C LEU A 19 -11.64 9.15 4.71
N LYS A 20 -12.21 9.31 5.92
CA LYS A 20 -12.38 8.19 6.85
C LYS A 20 -13.34 7.12 6.34
N SER A 21 -14.37 7.50 5.58
CA SER A 21 -15.35 6.57 5.01
C SER A 21 -14.82 5.78 3.81
N MET A 22 -13.68 6.18 3.24
CA MET A 22 -13.11 5.61 2.01
C MET A 22 -12.90 4.09 2.08
N TYR A 23 -12.59 3.55 3.26
CA TYR A 23 -12.46 2.10 3.47
C TYR A 23 -13.75 1.34 3.11
N TYR A 24 -14.91 1.96 3.32
CA TYR A 24 -16.24 1.39 3.06
C TYR A 24 -16.77 1.66 1.65
N TRP A 25 -16.03 2.41 0.82
CA TRP A 25 -16.47 2.67 -0.55
C TRP A 25 -16.46 1.38 -1.38
N PRO A 26 -17.34 1.26 -2.39
CA PRO A 26 -17.29 0.14 -3.31
C PRO A 26 -15.96 0.12 -4.07
N GLU A 27 -15.46 -1.08 -4.34
CA GLU A 27 -14.22 -1.27 -5.09
C GLU A 27 -14.33 -0.64 -6.48
N SER A 28 -13.50 0.37 -6.72
CA SER A 28 -13.55 1.20 -7.92
C SER A 28 -12.22 1.91 -8.13
N LYS A 29 -11.94 2.31 -9.38
CA LYS A 29 -10.74 3.13 -9.69
C LYS A 29 -10.69 4.41 -8.84
N ILE A 30 -11.84 5.03 -8.55
CA ILE A 30 -11.94 6.24 -7.72
C ILE A 30 -11.50 5.94 -6.29
N LYS A 31 -11.97 4.84 -5.68
CA LYS A 31 -11.53 4.41 -4.34
C LYS A 31 -10.02 4.21 -4.28
N HIS A 32 -9.47 3.46 -5.24
CA HIS A 32 -8.03 3.19 -5.28
C HIS A 32 -7.21 4.47 -5.48
N SER A 33 -7.62 5.34 -6.41
CA SER A 33 -6.96 6.63 -6.62
C SER A 33 -7.01 7.49 -5.38
N ALA A 34 -8.16 7.62 -4.71
CA ALA A 34 -8.29 8.40 -3.49
C ALA A 34 -7.44 7.82 -2.35
N PHE A 35 -7.41 6.49 -2.20
CA PHE A 35 -6.61 5.82 -1.18
C PHE A 35 -5.13 6.06 -1.40
N VAL A 36 -4.64 5.75 -2.60
CA VAL A 36 -3.22 5.91 -2.92
C VAL A 36 -2.82 7.39 -2.87
N PHE A 37 -3.67 8.31 -3.32
CA PHE A 37 -3.40 9.74 -3.21
C PHE A 37 -3.29 10.22 -1.76
N THR A 38 -4.11 9.68 -0.86
CA THR A 38 -4.09 10.05 0.56
C THR A 38 -2.84 9.55 1.28
N TYR A 39 -2.31 8.39 0.88
CA TYR A 39 -1.22 7.70 1.57
C TYR A 39 0.09 7.64 0.77
N SER A 40 0.18 8.28 -0.40
CA SER A 40 1.33 8.12 -1.31
C SER A 40 2.64 8.52 -0.68
N ASP A 41 2.67 9.64 0.05
CA ASP A 41 3.89 10.17 0.64
C ASP A 41 4.43 9.22 1.70
N GLN A 42 3.54 8.68 2.54
CA GLN A 42 3.90 7.65 3.52
C GLN A 42 4.48 6.43 2.81
N PHE A 43 3.80 5.90 1.79
CA PHE A 43 4.30 4.75 1.02
C PHE A 43 5.66 5.01 0.40
N ILE A 44 5.87 6.20 -0.18
CA ILE A 44 7.16 6.59 -0.76
C ILE A 44 8.25 6.68 0.31
N GLU A 45 7.95 7.23 1.48
CA GLU A 45 8.88 7.27 2.61
C GLU A 45 9.24 5.87 3.11
N ALA A 46 8.30 4.94 3.21
CA ALA A 46 8.62 3.55 3.57
C ALA A 46 9.43 2.83 2.51
N MET A 47 9.13 3.04 1.23
CA MET A 47 9.91 2.47 0.13
C MET A 47 11.37 2.94 0.23
N ARG A 48 11.59 4.25 0.40
CA ARG A 48 12.94 4.82 0.60
C ARG A 48 13.62 4.30 1.86
N ALA A 49 12.93 4.27 3.00
CA ALA A 49 13.49 3.75 4.25
C ALA A 49 13.84 2.26 4.16
N THR A 50 13.08 1.50 3.36
CA THR A 50 13.36 0.10 3.05
C THR A 50 14.65 -0.04 2.23
N GLU A 51 14.82 0.80 1.20
CA GLU A 51 16.04 0.87 0.38
C GLU A 51 17.26 1.28 1.22
N ASP A 52 17.12 2.33 2.04
CA ASP A 52 18.18 2.84 2.92
C ASP A 52 18.65 1.80 3.94
N ALA A 53 17.73 0.94 4.39
CA ALA A 53 18.05 -0.19 5.27
C ALA A 53 18.71 -1.38 4.53
N GLY A 54 18.87 -1.30 3.21
CA GLY A 54 19.42 -2.36 2.36
C GLY A 54 18.44 -3.51 2.09
N TYR A 55 17.15 -3.32 2.39
CA TYR A 55 16.13 -4.33 2.17
C TYR A 55 15.50 -4.19 0.79
N VAL A 56 15.16 -5.32 0.18
CA VAL A 56 14.45 -5.39 -1.10
C VAL A 56 12.99 -5.81 -0.92
N SER A 57 12.65 -6.30 0.26
CA SER A 57 11.28 -6.65 0.65
C SER A 57 11.17 -6.59 2.16
N ILE A 58 10.01 -6.16 2.65
CA ILE A 58 9.62 -6.27 4.05
C ILE A 58 8.18 -6.75 4.16
N GLN A 59 7.89 -7.46 5.24
CA GLN A 59 6.55 -7.80 5.65
C GLN A 59 6.42 -7.55 7.14
N TRP A 60 5.41 -6.79 7.50
CA TRP A 60 5.09 -6.44 8.86
C TRP A 60 3.60 -6.63 9.11
N HIS A 61 3.27 -7.19 10.26
CA HIS A 61 1.93 -7.24 10.80
C HIS A 61 1.97 -6.81 12.27
N GLU A 62 1.11 -5.84 12.60
CA GLU A 62 0.95 -5.31 13.94
C GLU A 62 0.55 -6.41 14.91
N LYS A 63 1.01 -6.27 16.15
CA LYS A 63 0.75 -7.21 17.23
C LYS A 63 -0.77 -7.33 17.47
N SER A 64 -1.35 -8.50 17.18
CA SER A 64 -2.73 -8.77 17.59
C SER A 64 -2.76 -9.01 19.12
N PRO A 65 -3.90 -8.79 19.78
CA PRO A 65 -4.05 -9.09 21.21
C PRO A 65 -3.72 -10.54 21.60
N GLN A 66 -3.71 -11.47 20.63
CA GLN A 66 -3.45 -12.89 20.84
C GLN A 66 -2.10 -13.39 20.27
N GLY A 67 -1.26 -12.52 19.71
CA GLY A 67 -0.05 -12.94 19.01
C GLY A 67 1.13 -11.98 19.17
N ASP A 68 2.30 -12.41 18.75
CA ASP A 68 3.48 -11.55 18.65
C ASP A 68 3.52 -10.80 17.31
N GLU A 69 4.14 -9.63 17.32
CA GLU A 69 4.45 -8.87 16.12
C GLU A 69 5.26 -9.76 15.16
N SER A 70 4.82 -9.84 13.90
CA SER A 70 5.52 -10.61 12.88
C SER A 70 6.19 -9.65 11.91
N SER A 71 7.52 -9.69 11.89
CA SER A 71 8.36 -8.84 11.04
C SER A 71 9.37 -9.70 10.27
N VAL A 72 9.41 -9.54 8.95
CA VAL A 72 10.37 -10.19 8.07
C VAL A 72 10.93 -9.17 7.10
N ALA A 73 12.23 -9.27 6.82
CA ALA A 73 12.90 -8.52 5.78
C ALA A 73 13.77 -9.43 4.93
N TRP A 74 14.01 -9.00 3.70
CA TRP A 74 14.92 -9.65 2.78
C TRP A 74 15.90 -8.64 2.23
N GLU A 75 17.14 -9.08 2.06
CA GLU A 75 18.21 -8.38 1.34
C GLU A 75 18.45 -9.05 -0.01
N ALA A 76 19.08 -8.32 -0.93
CA ALA A 76 19.56 -8.90 -2.18
C ALA A 76 20.56 -10.03 -1.90
N GLY A 77 20.48 -11.13 -2.65
CA GLY A 77 21.41 -12.24 -2.50
C GLY A 77 21.43 -13.16 -3.72
N GLU A 78 22.36 -14.10 -3.78
CA GLU A 78 22.42 -15.07 -4.87
C GLU A 78 21.74 -16.39 -4.46
N PRO A 79 20.84 -16.97 -5.27
CA PRO A 79 20.44 -16.54 -6.62
C PRO A 79 19.27 -15.54 -6.69
N LYS A 80 18.68 -15.12 -5.55
CA LYS A 80 17.59 -14.13 -5.52
C LYS A 80 17.63 -13.20 -4.31
N TYR A 81 17.13 -13.68 -3.17
CA TYR A 81 16.97 -12.89 -1.95
C TYR A 81 17.32 -13.74 -0.72
N LYS A 82 17.86 -13.10 0.30
CA LYS A 82 18.21 -13.73 1.57
C LYS A 82 17.37 -13.15 2.70
N LYS A 83 16.79 -14.02 3.53
CA LYS A 83 16.03 -13.60 4.72
C LYS A 83 16.99 -13.01 5.76
N VAL A 84 16.65 -11.85 6.29
CA VAL A 84 17.38 -11.20 7.38
C VAL A 84 16.95 -11.81 8.71
N ILE A 85 17.92 -12.19 9.55
CA ILE A 85 17.67 -12.72 10.88
C ILE A 85 17.48 -11.54 11.84
N LYS A 86 16.30 -11.44 12.47
CA LYS A 86 15.92 -10.34 13.40
C LYS A 86 16.06 -8.95 12.75
N PRO A 87 15.26 -8.65 11.70
CA PRO A 87 15.32 -7.35 11.04
C PRO A 87 14.87 -6.23 11.99
N ASP A 88 15.48 -5.05 11.85
CA ASP A 88 14.99 -3.83 12.49
C ASP A 88 14.14 -3.04 11.48
N LEU A 89 12.82 -3.09 11.68
CA LEU A 89 11.86 -2.37 10.85
C LEU A 89 11.34 -1.09 11.52
N SER A 90 11.84 -0.74 12.71
CA SER A 90 11.28 0.34 13.55
C SER A 90 11.13 1.67 12.82
N LYS A 91 12.15 2.06 12.04
CA LYS A 91 12.15 3.31 11.25
C LYS A 91 11.18 3.26 10.06
N ILE A 92 10.90 2.07 9.53
CA ILE A 92 10.02 1.89 8.37
C ILE A 92 8.56 1.87 8.81
N ILE A 93 8.24 1.15 9.90
CA ILE A 93 6.86 0.94 10.36
C ILE A 93 6.38 1.98 11.38
N GLY A 94 7.29 2.68 12.06
CA GLY A 94 6.95 3.65 13.11
C GLY A 94 5.89 4.67 12.67
N PRO A 95 6.07 5.35 11.53
CA PRO A 95 5.08 6.30 11.01
C PRO A 95 3.70 5.70 10.67
N TYR A 96 3.64 4.40 10.35
CA TYR A 96 2.42 3.72 9.92
C TYR A 96 1.52 3.31 11.08
N ARG A 97 2.12 3.01 12.23
CA ARG A 97 1.37 2.71 13.45
C ARG A 97 0.51 3.89 13.88
N GLU A 98 1.00 5.11 13.69
CA GLU A 98 0.28 6.34 14.05
C GLU A 98 -0.91 6.64 13.13
N THR A 99 -0.88 6.14 11.89
CA THR A 99 -1.93 6.36 10.88
C THR A 99 -2.97 5.25 10.82
N GLY A 100 -2.81 4.19 11.63
CA GLY A 100 -3.76 3.08 11.76
C GLY A 100 -3.58 1.95 10.73
N LEU A 101 -2.46 1.92 10.02
CA LEU A 101 -2.09 0.79 9.15
C LEU A 101 -1.56 -0.37 10.02
N GLN A 102 -2.28 -1.49 10.01
CA GLN A 102 -1.98 -2.67 10.84
C GLN A 102 -1.05 -3.68 10.15
N SER A 103 -0.78 -3.51 8.86
CA SER A 103 0.14 -4.36 8.12
C SER A 103 0.76 -3.60 6.96
N LEU A 104 2.00 -3.93 6.66
CA LEU A 104 2.72 -3.37 5.54
C LEU A 104 3.51 -4.48 4.86
N TRP A 105 3.28 -4.68 3.58
CA TRP A 105 4.08 -5.59 2.77
C TRP A 105 4.59 -4.84 1.55
N LEU A 106 5.88 -4.53 1.56
CA LEU A 106 6.58 -3.91 0.44
C LEU A 106 7.50 -4.92 -0.22
N GLN A 107 7.50 -4.94 -1.55
CA GLN A 107 8.39 -5.78 -2.33
C GLN A 107 8.87 -5.01 -3.58
N HIS A 108 10.18 -4.88 -3.74
CA HIS A 108 10.76 -4.38 -4.97
C HIS A 108 10.94 -5.53 -5.97
N TYR A 109 10.45 -5.34 -7.19
CA TYR A 109 10.52 -6.32 -8.25
C TYR A 109 10.62 -5.62 -9.61
N GLN A 110 11.69 -5.88 -10.35
CA GLN A 110 11.90 -5.40 -11.72
C GLN A 110 11.64 -3.89 -11.91
N GLY A 111 12.13 -3.06 -10.98
CA GLY A 111 11.96 -1.60 -11.04
C GLY A 111 10.58 -1.08 -10.62
N THR A 112 9.76 -1.94 -10.02
CA THR A 112 8.46 -1.58 -9.44
C THR A 112 8.43 -1.94 -7.96
N TRP A 113 7.87 -1.05 -7.16
CA TRP A 113 7.50 -1.34 -5.79
C TRP A 113 6.05 -1.82 -5.70
N LEU A 114 5.85 -2.94 -5.02
CA LEU A 114 4.54 -3.56 -4.80
C LEU A 114 4.14 -3.44 -3.34
N ILE A 115 2.95 -2.91 -3.10
CA ILE A 115 2.25 -2.93 -1.82
C ILE A 115 1.29 -4.11 -1.83
N ARG A 116 1.73 -5.26 -1.30
CA ARG A 116 1.00 -6.53 -1.43
C ARG A 116 -0.12 -6.66 -0.41
N LYS A 117 -1.17 -7.41 -0.78
CA LYS A 117 -2.38 -7.64 0.03
C LYS A 117 -3.01 -6.32 0.50
N ALA A 118 -2.97 -5.29 -0.35
CA ALA A 118 -3.36 -3.94 0.04
C ALA A 118 -4.87 -3.79 0.24
N PHE A 119 -5.66 -4.57 -0.50
CA PHE A 119 -7.11 -4.63 -0.38
C PHE A 119 -7.62 -5.99 -0.87
N SER A 120 -8.84 -6.33 -0.53
CA SER A 120 -9.56 -7.46 -1.13
C SER A 120 -10.65 -6.92 -2.03
N TYR A 121 -10.96 -7.63 -3.12
CA TYR A 121 -12.07 -7.29 -4.00
C TYR A 121 -12.87 -8.54 -4.32
N LYS A 122 -14.11 -8.35 -4.75
CA LYS A 122 -14.99 -9.43 -5.19
C LYS A 122 -15.34 -9.23 -6.66
N ASP A 123 -15.18 -10.27 -7.45
CA ASP A 123 -15.57 -10.31 -8.86
C ASP A 123 -16.42 -11.56 -9.16
N GLU A 124 -16.62 -11.85 -10.44
CA GLU A 124 -17.40 -13.00 -10.92
C GLU A 124 -16.74 -14.35 -10.56
N ASN A 125 -15.42 -14.35 -10.33
CA ASN A 125 -14.63 -15.55 -10.05
C ASN A 125 -14.40 -15.80 -8.55
N GLY A 126 -14.73 -14.82 -7.69
CA GLY A 126 -14.69 -14.96 -6.24
C GLY A 126 -14.14 -13.74 -5.53
N THR A 127 -13.43 -13.97 -4.42
CA THR A 127 -12.73 -12.92 -3.68
C THR A 127 -11.24 -12.99 -4.01
N GLY A 128 -10.68 -11.89 -4.54
CA GLY A 128 -9.27 -11.73 -4.86
C GLY A 128 -8.55 -10.77 -3.91
N GLU A 129 -7.22 -10.79 -3.94
CA GLU A 129 -6.35 -9.83 -3.25
C GLU A 129 -5.75 -8.86 -4.27
N GLY A 130 -5.91 -7.57 -4.02
CA GLY A 130 -5.36 -6.50 -4.84
C GLY A 130 -4.04 -5.96 -4.32
N ILE A 131 -3.27 -5.37 -5.23
CA ILE A 131 -1.94 -4.82 -4.97
C ILE A 131 -1.90 -3.39 -5.52
N TYR A 132 -1.26 -2.47 -4.80
CA TYR A 132 -0.87 -1.19 -5.38
C TYR A 132 0.58 -1.26 -5.85
N ALA A 133 0.87 -0.68 -7.01
CA ALA A 133 2.20 -0.69 -7.58
C ALA A 133 2.67 0.74 -7.90
N PHE A 134 3.93 1.02 -7.60
CA PHE A 134 4.60 2.28 -7.88
C PHE A 134 5.82 2.04 -8.78
N GLY A 135 5.85 2.68 -9.95
CA GLY A 135 6.92 2.54 -10.94
C GLY A 135 6.41 2.04 -12.29
N THR A 136 7.30 1.40 -13.06
CA THR A 136 7.01 0.89 -14.40
C THR A 136 6.50 -0.55 -14.35
N VAL A 137 5.18 -0.73 -14.36
CA VAL A 137 4.55 -2.04 -14.34
C VAL A 137 4.45 -2.61 -15.76
N ASN A 138 5.02 -3.78 -16.00
CA ASN A 138 4.79 -4.57 -17.20
C ASN A 138 3.71 -5.62 -16.93
N PRO A 139 2.52 -5.55 -17.56
CA PRO A 139 1.43 -6.50 -17.34
C PRO A 139 1.83 -7.97 -17.55
N LYS A 140 2.81 -8.25 -18.42
CA LYS A 140 3.28 -9.63 -18.68
C LYS A 140 3.97 -10.27 -17.48
N ASP A 141 4.49 -9.47 -16.55
CA ASP A 141 5.23 -9.94 -15.38
C ASP A 141 4.33 -10.14 -14.15
N VAL A 142 3.10 -9.60 -14.18
CA VAL A 142 2.19 -9.56 -13.02
C VAL A 142 0.80 -10.13 -13.28
N CYS A 143 0.32 -10.12 -14.53
CA CYS A 143 -0.99 -10.67 -14.90
C CYS A 143 -0.90 -12.13 -15.32
N LEU A 144 -2.02 -12.83 -15.18
CA LEU A 144 -2.23 -14.10 -15.88
C LEU A 144 -2.24 -13.89 -17.41
N PRO A 145 -1.87 -14.92 -18.20
CA PRO A 145 -1.94 -14.82 -19.65
C PRO A 145 -3.35 -14.46 -20.14
N ASN A 146 -3.43 -13.52 -21.08
CA ASN A 146 -4.68 -13.02 -21.68
C ASN A 146 -5.65 -12.33 -20.70
N THR A 147 -5.19 -11.84 -19.54
CA THR A 147 -6.02 -11.04 -18.62
C THR A 147 -5.53 -9.59 -18.55
N GLN A 148 -6.47 -8.66 -18.43
CA GLN A 148 -6.17 -7.27 -18.10
C GLN A 148 -6.32 -7.11 -16.58
N CYS A 149 -5.20 -7.13 -15.86
CA CYS A 149 -5.16 -7.05 -14.41
C CYS A 149 -4.61 -5.72 -13.87
N VAL A 150 -4.00 -4.90 -14.73
CA VAL A 150 -3.35 -3.64 -14.35
C VAL A 150 -4.16 -2.45 -14.83
N ASP A 151 -4.52 -1.57 -13.91
CA ASP A 151 -5.08 -0.25 -14.21
C ASP A 151 -4.15 0.86 -13.72
N HIS A 152 -3.86 1.82 -14.59
CA HIS A 152 -3.20 3.07 -14.20
C HIS A 152 -4.14 3.92 -13.33
N LEU A 153 -3.61 4.49 -12.24
CA LEU A 153 -4.36 5.41 -11.37
C LEU A 153 -4.00 6.86 -11.69
N PHE A 154 -2.78 7.28 -11.37
CA PHE A 154 -2.20 8.60 -11.63
C PHE A 154 -0.68 8.55 -11.44
N GLY A 155 0.07 9.46 -12.09
CA GLY A 155 1.53 9.47 -11.97
C GLY A 155 2.13 8.08 -12.32
N GLN A 156 2.95 7.53 -11.41
CA GLN A 156 3.52 6.18 -11.51
C GLN A 156 2.72 5.11 -10.75
N TRP A 157 1.55 5.47 -10.21
CA TRP A 157 0.72 4.57 -9.43
C TRP A 157 -0.22 3.74 -10.30
N HIS A 158 -0.28 2.45 -10.00
CA HIS A 158 -1.12 1.47 -10.63
C HIS A 158 -1.83 0.62 -9.57
N VAL A 159 -2.96 0.04 -9.96
CA VAL A 159 -3.63 -1.01 -9.19
C VAL A 159 -3.56 -2.31 -10.00
N ILE A 160 -3.30 -3.41 -9.31
CA ILE A 160 -3.23 -4.75 -9.87
C ILE A 160 -4.31 -5.61 -9.20
N LYS A 161 -5.17 -6.25 -10.00
CA LYS A 161 -6.28 -7.11 -9.59
C LYS A 161 -6.20 -8.43 -10.36
N ASN A 162 -5.71 -9.49 -9.71
CA ASN A 162 -5.49 -10.82 -10.31
C ASN A 162 -6.55 -11.84 -9.92
#